data_AF-A0A2V1AW62-F1
#
_entry.id   AF-A0A2V1AW62-F1
#
_cell.length_a   1.000
_cell.length_b   1.000
_cell.length_c   1.000
_cell.angle_alpha   90.00
_cell.angle_beta   90.00
_cell.angle_gamma   90.00
#
_symmetry.space_group_name_H-M   'P 1'
#
loop_
_entity.id
_entity.type
_entity.pdbx_description
1 polymer ?
#
loop_
_entity_poly.entity_id
_entity_poly.type
_entity_poly.pdbx_seq_one_letter_code
_entity_poly.pdbx_strand_id
1 'polypeptide(L)'
;MDCEFDNLMSDKEIVSLSNQITRCYSAMRHSTHEVKLRVSSFNKRLRERFENTLPDYTKWKNICFEGNETLDELLPSDSPQRSRVIYLTADTDNELEELKDGDTYIIGGIVDKNRHKNLCLEKANKLGISVARLPIGKFIKMNGRQVLATSHVYEIMCMWFEQSQDWEKAFNVVLPPRKINSGACESVSKEDGNHAEQCTESKQEASPEGET
;
A
#
# COMPACT_ATOMS: atom_id res chain seq x y z
N MET A 1 7.20 1.70 -1.20
CA MET A 1 6.12 2.43 -1.88
C MET A 1 6.61 3.83 -2.16
N ASP A 2 6.68 4.17 -3.44
CA ASP A 2 7.22 5.41 -3.98
C ASP A 2 6.11 6.47 -4.11
N CYS A 3 6.08 7.43 -3.19
CA CYS A 3 5.09 8.49 -3.03
C CYS A 3 5.57 9.84 -3.55
N GLU A 4 6.61 9.90 -4.38
CA GLU A 4 7.12 11.18 -4.95
C GLU A 4 6.16 11.84 -5.95
N PHE A 5 5.00 11.25 -6.20
CA PHE A 5 4.03 11.67 -7.21
C PHE A 5 2.92 12.60 -6.68
N ASP A 6 3.08 13.18 -5.49
CA ASP A 6 2.07 14.06 -4.86
C ASP A 6 1.51 15.08 -5.86
N ASN A 7 2.38 15.84 -6.54
CA ASN A 7 2.02 16.91 -7.48
C ASN A 7 1.20 16.44 -8.71
N LEU A 8 1.12 15.13 -8.98
CA LEU A 8 0.36 14.55 -10.08
C LEU A 8 -1.07 14.13 -9.68
N MET A 9 -1.40 14.24 -8.39
CA MET A 9 -2.68 13.87 -7.82
C MET A 9 -3.49 15.09 -7.39
N SER A 10 -4.80 15.01 -7.62
CA SER A 10 -5.79 15.87 -6.99
C SER A 10 -5.97 15.54 -5.51
N ASP A 11 -6.59 16.41 -4.72
CA ASP A 11 -6.77 16.18 -3.28
C ASP A 11 -7.63 14.94 -2.99
N LYS A 12 -8.62 14.65 -3.85
CA LYS A 12 -9.41 13.41 -3.77
C LYS A 12 -8.56 12.15 -3.99
N GLU A 13 -7.55 12.27 -4.83
CA GLU A 13 -6.61 11.18 -5.12
C GLU A 13 -5.58 11.02 -4.01
N ILE A 14 -5.16 12.11 -3.35
CA ILE A 14 -4.37 12.05 -2.12
C ILE A 14 -5.13 11.32 -1.00
N VAL A 15 -6.42 11.64 -0.79
CA VAL A 15 -7.28 10.91 0.15
C VAL A 15 -7.38 9.43 -0.23
N SER A 16 -7.51 9.14 -1.53
CA SER A 16 -7.57 7.75 -2.02
C SER A 16 -6.24 7.01 -1.77
N LEU A 17 -5.10 7.67 -2.00
CA LEU A 17 -3.78 7.10 -1.72
C LEU A 17 -3.62 6.85 -0.22
N SER A 18 -3.97 7.80 0.66
CA SER A 18 -3.87 7.58 2.11
C SER A 18 -4.67 6.35 2.56
N ASN A 19 -5.87 6.16 2.01
CA ASN A 19 -6.69 4.98 2.30
C ASN A 19 -6.06 3.69 1.77
N GLN A 20 -5.40 3.74 0.61
CA GLN A 20 -4.68 2.59 0.07
C GLN A 20 -3.46 2.21 0.93
N ILE A 21 -2.70 3.18 1.44
CA ILE A 21 -1.59 2.92 2.37
C ILE A 21 -2.11 2.27 3.66
N THR A 22 -3.24 2.74 4.21
CA THR A 22 -3.89 2.13 5.37
C THR A 22 -4.29 0.67 5.10
N ARG A 23 -4.77 0.37 3.88
CA ARG A 23 -5.07 -1.02 3.46
C ARG A 23 -3.81 -1.87 3.35
N CYS A 24 -2.72 -1.34 2.78
CA CYS A 24 -1.43 -2.03 2.76
C CYS A 24 -0.98 -2.38 4.18
N TYR A 25 -1.04 -1.43 5.11
CA TYR A 25 -0.70 -1.67 6.50
C TYR A 25 -1.60 -2.74 7.15
N SER A 26 -2.90 -2.71 6.87
CA SER A 26 -3.82 -3.75 7.33
C SER A 26 -3.43 -5.12 6.79
N ALA A 27 -3.16 -5.25 5.49
CA ALA A 27 -2.74 -6.50 4.88
C ALA A 27 -1.44 -7.03 5.48
N MET A 28 -0.45 -6.16 5.67
CA MET A 28 0.82 -6.48 6.33
C MET A 28 0.62 -7.07 7.72
N ARG A 29 -0.27 -6.48 8.53
CA ARG A 29 -0.56 -6.95 9.89
C ARG A 29 -1.23 -8.32 9.95
N HIS A 30 -1.93 -8.72 8.90
CA HIS A 30 -2.60 -10.02 8.82
C HIS A 30 -1.77 -11.07 8.07
N SER A 31 -0.65 -10.69 7.49
CA SER A 31 0.31 -11.60 6.84
C SER A 31 1.02 -12.43 7.91
N THR A 32 1.13 -13.74 7.68
CA THR A 32 1.98 -14.62 8.50
C THR A 32 3.45 -14.50 8.13
N HIS A 33 3.74 -13.91 6.96
CA HIS A 33 5.08 -13.63 6.45
C HIS A 33 5.48 -12.17 6.65
N GLU A 34 6.76 -11.92 6.91
CA GLU A 34 7.29 -10.58 7.13
C GLU A 34 7.51 -9.83 5.81
N VAL A 35 6.46 -9.16 5.33
CA VAL A 35 6.52 -8.30 4.13
C VAL A 35 6.63 -6.84 4.54
N LYS A 36 7.84 -6.38 4.89
CA LYS A 36 8.05 -5.01 5.41
C LYS A 36 7.53 -3.94 4.44
N LEU A 37 6.84 -2.95 4.97
CA LEU A 37 6.34 -1.81 4.20
C LEU A 37 7.17 -0.55 4.49
N ARG A 38 7.68 0.10 3.45
CA ARG A 38 8.31 1.44 3.53
C ARG A 38 7.58 2.40 2.62
N VAL A 39 7.31 3.61 3.10
CA VAL A 39 6.65 4.71 2.38
C VAL A 39 7.65 5.85 2.25
N SER A 40 7.94 6.27 1.02
CA SER A 40 8.90 7.34 0.70
C SER A 40 8.53 7.94 -0.65
N SER A 41 8.59 9.25 -0.88
CA SER A 41 8.78 10.31 0.11
C SER A 41 7.44 10.64 0.79
N PHE A 42 7.38 10.48 2.10
CA PHE A 42 6.21 10.77 2.93
C PHE A 42 6.22 12.23 3.38
N ASN A 43 5.83 13.11 2.46
CA ASN A 43 5.80 14.55 2.67
C ASN A 43 4.54 15.19 2.03
N LYS A 44 4.50 16.53 2.00
CA LYS A 44 3.46 17.33 1.33
C LYS A 44 2.04 16.95 1.78
N ARG A 45 1.07 16.97 0.85
CA ARG A 45 -0.36 16.75 1.12
C ARG A 45 -0.64 15.35 1.64
N LEU A 46 0.13 14.34 1.20
CA LEU A 46 0.02 12.99 1.75
C LEU A 46 0.34 12.97 3.25
N ARG A 47 1.46 13.57 3.67
CA ARG A 47 1.82 13.64 5.08
C ARG A 47 0.81 14.46 5.90
N GLU A 48 0.43 15.64 5.41
CA GLU A 48 -0.57 16.48 6.06
C GLU A 48 -1.89 15.73 6.28
N ARG A 49 -2.32 14.95 5.28
CA ARG A 49 -3.52 14.12 5.39
C ARG A 49 -3.39 13.10 6.53
N PHE A 50 -2.26 12.41 6.64
CA PHE A 50 -2.00 11.45 7.72
C PHE A 50 -1.96 12.11 9.09
N GLU A 51 -1.26 13.23 9.24
CA GLU A 51 -1.16 13.96 10.51
C GLU A 51 -2.52 14.48 10.98
N ASN A 52 -3.35 14.98 10.05
CA ASN A 52 -4.65 15.56 10.39
C ASN A 52 -5.75 14.51 10.66
N THR A 53 -5.69 13.35 10.01
CA THR A 53 -6.85 12.43 9.99
C THR A 53 -6.56 11.00 10.36
N LEU A 54 -5.28 10.62 10.43
CA LEU A 54 -4.84 9.30 10.84
C LEU A 54 -3.66 9.39 11.82
N PRO A 55 -3.67 10.28 12.85
CA PRO A 55 -2.48 10.60 13.67
C PRO A 55 -1.85 9.37 14.37
N ASP A 56 -2.64 8.32 14.58
CA ASP A 56 -2.19 7.03 15.11
C ASP A 56 -1.24 6.26 14.18
N TYR A 57 -0.99 6.73 12.95
CA TYR A 57 0.00 6.14 12.04
C TYR A 57 1.41 6.08 12.67
N THR A 58 1.71 7.01 13.57
CA THR A 58 2.95 7.05 14.36
C THR A 58 3.13 5.85 15.29
N LYS A 59 2.03 5.16 15.64
CA LYS A 59 2.02 3.95 16.48
C LYS A 59 2.08 2.66 15.67
N TRP A 60 2.08 2.76 14.34
CA TRP A 60 2.09 1.59 13.47
C TRP A 60 3.42 0.85 13.56
N LYS A 61 3.37 -0.49 13.61
CA LYS A 61 4.54 -1.35 13.79
C LYS A 61 4.98 -1.96 12.47
N ASN A 62 6.28 -2.19 12.29
CA ASN A 62 6.86 -2.85 11.11
C ASN A 62 6.61 -2.13 9.77
N ILE A 63 6.29 -0.83 9.84
CA ILE A 63 6.21 0.08 8.70
C ILE A 63 7.16 1.26 8.93
N CYS A 64 7.82 1.72 7.87
CA CYS A 64 8.69 2.90 7.89
C CYS A 64 8.10 4.01 7.02
N PHE A 65 8.13 5.24 7.53
CA PHE A 65 7.77 6.45 6.79
C PHE A 65 9.02 7.33 6.68
N GLU A 66 9.58 7.43 5.48
CA GLU A 66 10.72 8.33 5.19
C GLU A 66 10.17 9.67 4.74
N GLY A 67 10.59 10.76 5.36
CA GLY A 67 10.00 12.07 5.14
C GLY A 67 10.31 12.64 3.76
N ASN A 68 11.47 13.27 3.64
CA ASN A 68 11.88 13.99 2.43
C ASN A 68 12.81 13.18 1.54
N GLU A 69 13.31 12.05 2.04
CA GLU A 69 14.18 11.15 1.31
C GLU A 69 13.46 10.65 0.07
N THR A 70 14.08 10.88 -1.08
CA THR A 70 13.65 10.40 -2.39
C THR A 70 13.93 8.91 -2.53
N LEU A 71 13.28 8.27 -3.51
CA LEU A 71 13.56 6.88 -3.82
C LEU A 71 15.05 6.67 -4.15
N ASP A 72 15.66 7.57 -4.93
CA ASP A 72 17.07 7.45 -5.35
C ASP A 72 18.04 7.45 -4.15
N GLU A 73 17.80 8.33 -3.18
CA GLU A 73 18.60 8.42 -1.95
C GLU A 73 18.49 7.17 -1.07
N LEU A 74 17.38 6.43 -1.17
CA LEU A 74 17.15 5.20 -0.42
C LEU A 74 17.63 3.95 -1.16
N LEU A 75 17.97 4.05 -2.45
CA LEU A 75 18.48 2.91 -3.20
C LEU A 75 19.88 2.54 -2.71
N PRO A 76 20.20 1.23 -2.61
CA PRO A 76 21.56 0.79 -2.32
C PRO A 76 22.55 1.36 -3.35
N SER A 77 23.65 1.92 -2.85
CA SER A 77 24.78 2.35 -3.69
C SER A 77 25.61 1.17 -4.21
N ASP A 78 25.60 0.04 -3.49
CA ASP A 78 26.36 -1.15 -3.86
C ASP A 78 25.62 -1.98 -4.94
N SER A 79 26.35 -2.35 -5.99
CA SER A 79 25.81 -2.92 -7.24
C SER A 79 25.07 -4.25 -7.02
N PRO A 80 25.57 -5.21 -6.20
CA PRO A 80 24.87 -6.46 -5.93
C PRO A 80 23.50 -6.27 -5.28
N GLN A 81 23.36 -5.37 -4.30
CA GLN A 81 22.08 -5.11 -3.61
C GLN A 81 21.17 -4.29 -4.51
N ARG A 82 21.72 -3.39 -5.33
CA ARG A 82 20.93 -2.64 -6.32
C ARG A 82 20.29 -3.57 -7.35
N SER A 83 20.95 -4.68 -7.73
CA SER A 83 20.37 -5.70 -8.62
C SER A 83 19.15 -6.42 -8.05
N ARG A 84 18.96 -6.36 -6.73
CA ARG A 84 17.82 -6.95 -6.00
C ARG A 84 16.65 -5.98 -5.83
N VAL A 85 16.73 -4.82 -6.48
CA VAL A 85 15.66 -3.82 -6.48
C VAL A 85 14.88 -3.89 -7.79
N ILE A 86 13.58 -4.10 -7.68
CA ILE A 86 12.67 -4.24 -8.83
C ILE A 86 11.54 -3.23 -8.68
N TYR A 87 11.39 -2.36 -9.67
CA TYR A 87 10.24 -1.47 -9.76
C TYR A 87 9.08 -2.16 -10.48
N LEU A 88 7.96 -2.32 -9.79
CA LEU A 88 6.74 -2.91 -10.33
C LEU A 88 5.96 -1.87 -11.16
N THR A 89 5.75 -2.18 -12.45
CA THR A 89 4.98 -1.33 -13.37
C THR A 89 4.22 -2.19 -14.36
N ALA A 90 3.02 -1.76 -14.76
CA ALA A 90 2.23 -2.45 -15.79
C ALA A 90 2.73 -2.18 -17.22
N ASP A 91 3.58 -1.16 -17.41
CA ASP A 91 4.03 -0.67 -18.72
C ASP A 91 5.26 -1.43 -19.28
N THR A 92 5.57 -2.62 -18.75
CA THR A 92 6.68 -3.47 -19.23
C THR A 92 6.17 -4.84 -19.67
N ASP A 93 6.91 -5.49 -20.58
CA ASP A 93 6.67 -6.88 -20.99
C ASP A 93 7.39 -7.90 -20.11
N ASN A 94 8.30 -7.45 -19.25
CA ASN A 94 9.00 -8.32 -18.31
C ASN A 94 8.05 -8.76 -17.21
N GLU A 95 7.65 -10.03 -17.21
CA GLU A 95 6.79 -10.58 -16.17
C GLU A 95 7.59 -11.05 -14.96
N LEU A 96 7.09 -10.72 -13.77
CA LEU A 96 7.62 -11.23 -12.52
C LEU A 96 7.23 -12.70 -12.35
N GLU A 97 8.21 -13.58 -12.23
CA GLU A 97 7.99 -15.02 -12.09
C GLU A 97 7.73 -15.42 -10.64
N GLU A 98 8.50 -14.87 -9.70
CA GLU A 98 8.43 -15.19 -8.28
C GLU A 98 8.82 -13.97 -7.42
N LEU A 99 8.40 -13.97 -6.15
CA LEU A 99 8.93 -13.05 -5.16
C LEU A 99 10.07 -13.74 -4.39
N LYS A 100 11.24 -13.12 -4.41
CA LYS A 100 12.45 -13.61 -3.72
C LYS A 100 12.61 -12.94 -2.36
N ASP A 101 12.98 -13.75 -1.37
CA ASP A 101 13.31 -13.26 -0.03
C ASP A 101 14.55 -12.36 -0.07
N GLY A 102 14.49 -11.22 0.63
CA GLY A 102 15.52 -10.18 0.65
C GLY A 102 15.56 -9.25 -0.56
N ASP A 103 14.73 -9.45 -1.59
CA ASP A 103 14.59 -8.50 -2.69
C ASP A 103 13.68 -7.33 -2.30
N THR A 104 13.91 -6.16 -2.89
CA THR A 104 13.12 -4.96 -2.65
C THR A 104 12.24 -4.66 -3.86
N TYR A 105 10.92 -4.65 -3.63
CA TYR A 105 9.93 -4.35 -4.67
C TYR A 105 9.35 -2.96 -4.47
N ILE A 106 9.48 -2.11 -5.49
CA ILE A 106 8.96 -0.75 -5.47
C ILE A 106 7.59 -0.73 -6.15
N ILE A 107 6.61 -0.17 -5.44
CA ILE A 107 5.26 0.08 -5.95
C ILE A 107 5.08 1.59 -6.04
N GLY A 108 4.64 2.10 -7.19
CA GLY A 108 4.28 3.51 -7.33
C GLY A 108 3.07 3.86 -6.47
N GLY A 109 3.26 4.69 -5.45
CA GLY A 109 2.22 5.27 -4.63
C GLY A 109 1.53 6.42 -5.35
N ILE A 110 0.73 6.09 -6.37
CA ILE A 110 -0.01 7.06 -7.19
C ILE A 110 -1.45 6.58 -7.42
N VAL A 111 -2.38 7.52 -7.41
CA VAL A 111 -3.77 7.29 -7.81
C VAL A 111 -4.11 8.22 -8.97
N ASP A 112 -3.93 7.72 -10.19
CA ASP A 112 -4.12 8.52 -11.40
C ASP A 112 -5.08 7.89 -12.41
N LYS A 113 -5.60 6.69 -12.15
CA LYS A 113 -6.41 5.91 -13.11
C LYS A 113 -5.66 5.64 -14.43
N ASN A 114 -4.34 5.47 -14.37
CA ASN A 114 -3.46 5.30 -15.53
C ASN A 114 -3.60 6.45 -16.55
N ARG A 115 -3.55 7.69 -16.05
CA ARG A 115 -3.43 8.91 -16.88
C ARG A 115 -1.98 9.12 -17.31
N HIS A 116 -1.04 8.83 -16.42
CA HIS A 116 0.39 9.01 -16.63
C HIS A 116 1.04 7.68 -17.05
N LYS A 117 0.86 7.33 -18.33
CA LYS A 117 1.49 6.13 -18.91
C LYS A 117 3.01 6.21 -18.79
N ASN A 118 3.65 5.07 -18.57
CA ASN A 118 5.10 4.92 -18.46
C ASN A 118 5.75 5.66 -17.28
N LEU A 119 5.01 6.35 -16.40
CA LEU A 119 5.58 7.17 -15.34
C LEU A 119 6.57 6.39 -14.45
N CYS A 120 6.14 5.24 -13.96
CA CYS A 120 6.95 4.37 -13.12
C CYS A 120 8.10 3.71 -13.91
N LEU A 121 7.84 3.33 -15.16
CA LEU A 121 8.85 2.73 -16.05
C LEU A 121 9.98 3.72 -16.35
N GLU A 122 9.64 4.94 -16.74
CA GLU A 122 10.61 5.99 -17.03
C GLU A 122 11.41 6.38 -15.79
N LYS A 123 10.78 6.44 -14.62
CA LYS A 123 11.48 6.69 -13.36
C LYS A 123 12.47 5.57 -13.06
N ALA A 124 12.06 4.31 -13.14
CA ALA A 124 12.93 3.16 -12.91
C ALA A 124 14.11 3.12 -13.88
N ASN A 125 13.88 3.41 -15.17
CA ASN A 125 14.93 3.49 -16.19
C ASN A 125 15.94 4.60 -15.87
N LYS A 126 15.49 5.78 -15.43
CA LYS A 126 16.37 6.88 -15.01
C LYS A 126 17.22 6.51 -13.80
N LEU A 127 16.65 5.75 -12.87
CA LEU A 127 17.35 5.23 -11.69
C LEU A 127 18.24 4.02 -12.01
N GLY A 128 18.18 3.46 -13.23
CA GLY A 128 18.96 2.29 -13.63
C GLY A 128 18.65 1.05 -12.80
N ILE A 129 17.38 0.85 -12.42
CA ILE A 129 16.92 -0.33 -11.66
C ILE A 129 16.03 -1.22 -12.53
N SER A 130 15.97 -2.51 -12.18
CA SER A 130 15.17 -3.49 -12.90
C SER A 130 13.68 -3.18 -12.81
N VAL A 131 12.92 -3.59 -13.82
CA VAL A 131 11.46 -3.45 -13.88
C VAL A 131 10.79 -4.78 -14.18
N ALA A 132 9.62 -4.98 -13.58
CA ALA A 132 8.76 -6.13 -13.88
C ALA A 132 7.27 -5.75 -13.72
N ARG A 133 6.39 -6.48 -14.42
CA ARG A 133 4.95 -6.44 -14.20
C ARG A 133 4.49 -7.69 -13.46
N LEU A 134 3.39 -7.59 -12.71
CA LEU A 134 2.74 -8.79 -12.16
C LEU A 134 2.18 -9.66 -13.30
N PRO A 135 2.21 -11.01 -13.20
CA PRO A 135 1.77 -11.93 -14.26
C PRO A 135 0.23 -12.06 -14.34
N ILE A 136 -0.51 -10.97 -14.17
CA ILE A 136 -1.98 -10.96 -14.04
C ILE A 136 -2.68 -11.50 -15.29
N GLY A 137 -2.16 -11.18 -16.48
CA GLY A 137 -2.78 -11.53 -17.75
C GLY A 137 -2.87 -13.04 -18.01
N LYS A 138 -2.06 -13.85 -17.32
CA LYS A 138 -2.12 -15.32 -17.39
C LYS A 138 -3.34 -15.91 -16.67
N PHE A 139 -3.85 -15.20 -15.66
CA PHE A 139 -4.82 -15.76 -14.71
C PHE A 139 -6.15 -15.02 -14.68
N ILE A 140 -6.15 -13.71 -14.96
CA ILE A 140 -7.37 -12.90 -14.95
C ILE A 140 -7.68 -12.37 -16.34
N LYS A 141 -8.83 -12.79 -16.89
CA LYS A 141 -9.45 -12.15 -18.05
C LYS A 141 -10.16 -10.86 -17.61
N MET A 142 -9.45 -9.75 -17.60
CA MET A 142 -10.05 -8.43 -17.36
C MET A 142 -10.49 -7.81 -18.70
N ASN A 143 -11.73 -7.35 -18.78
CA ASN A 143 -12.15 -6.46 -19.86
C ASN A 143 -11.62 -5.05 -19.57
N GLY A 144 -10.51 -4.66 -20.21
CA GLY A 144 -9.93 -3.32 -20.08
C GLY A 144 -8.46 -3.31 -19.66
N ARG A 145 -8.02 -2.21 -19.03
CA ARG A 145 -6.62 -1.99 -18.64
C ARG A 145 -6.24 -2.87 -17.43
N GLN A 146 -5.12 -3.57 -17.53
CA GLN A 146 -4.54 -4.38 -16.44
C GLN A 146 -3.65 -3.52 -15.53
N VAL A 147 -4.18 -2.41 -15.03
CA VAL A 147 -3.48 -1.56 -14.05
C VAL A 147 -4.23 -1.62 -12.73
N LEU A 148 -3.54 -2.11 -11.69
CA LEU A 148 -4.10 -2.30 -10.36
C LEU A 148 -3.88 -1.07 -9.48
N ALA A 149 -4.72 -0.93 -8.45
CA ALA A 149 -4.48 0.02 -7.37
C ALA A 149 -3.23 -0.38 -6.57
N THR A 150 -2.54 0.62 -6.02
CA THR A 150 -1.35 0.45 -5.17
C THR A 150 -1.57 -0.56 -4.05
N SER A 151 -2.72 -0.50 -3.37
CA SER A 151 -3.04 -1.44 -2.29
C SER A 151 -3.22 -2.86 -2.80
N HIS A 152 -3.87 -3.06 -3.95
CA HIS A 152 -4.06 -4.39 -4.51
C HIS A 152 -2.71 -5.02 -4.90
N VAL A 153 -1.77 -4.25 -5.45
CA VAL A 153 -0.42 -4.77 -5.75
C VAL A 153 0.24 -5.30 -4.48
N TYR A 154 0.23 -4.50 -3.41
CA TYR A 154 0.82 -4.92 -2.14
C TYR A 154 0.08 -6.11 -1.49
N GLU A 155 -1.25 -6.09 -1.48
CA GLU A 155 -2.09 -7.20 -0.99
C GLU A 155 -1.80 -8.50 -1.75
N ILE A 156 -1.65 -8.44 -3.08
CA ILE A 156 -1.29 -9.59 -3.91
C ILE A 156 0.08 -10.12 -3.52
N MET A 157 1.05 -9.24 -3.25
CA MET A 157 2.38 -9.67 -2.81
C MET A 157 2.33 -10.38 -1.46
N CYS A 158 1.55 -9.90 -0.49
CA CYS A 158 1.33 -10.61 0.76
C CYS A 158 0.66 -11.97 0.51
N MET A 159 -0.42 -11.98 -0.28
CA MET A 159 -1.17 -13.20 -0.57
C MET A 159 -0.38 -14.23 -1.36
N TRP A 160 0.61 -13.83 -2.16
CA TRP A 160 1.50 -14.77 -2.84
C TRP A 160 2.18 -15.71 -1.84
N PHE A 161 2.70 -15.17 -0.73
CA PHE A 161 3.29 -16.00 0.33
C PHE A 161 2.24 -16.85 1.05
N GLU A 162 1.08 -16.27 1.40
CA GLU A 162 0.01 -16.99 2.09
C GLU A 162 -0.60 -18.12 1.24
N GLN A 163 -0.54 -18.00 -0.08
CA GLN A 163 -1.13 -18.96 -1.02
C GLN A 163 -0.09 -19.94 -1.58
N SER A 164 0.95 -20.28 -0.82
CA SER A 164 1.98 -21.25 -1.24
C SER A 164 2.66 -20.84 -2.55
N GLN A 165 2.94 -19.55 -2.72
CA GLN A 165 3.67 -18.99 -3.87
C GLN A 165 2.93 -19.16 -5.21
N ASP A 166 1.60 -19.20 -5.15
CA ASP A 166 0.71 -19.40 -6.28
C ASP A 166 0.05 -18.07 -6.69
N TRP A 167 0.47 -17.54 -7.84
CA TRP A 167 -0.06 -16.29 -8.38
C TRP A 167 -1.57 -16.34 -8.62
N GLU A 168 -2.11 -17.43 -9.17
CA GLU A 168 -3.52 -17.55 -9.50
C GLU A 168 -4.38 -17.47 -8.23
N LYS A 169 -3.97 -18.18 -7.18
CA LYS A 169 -4.66 -18.13 -5.88
C LYS A 169 -4.57 -16.74 -5.26
N ALA A 170 -3.38 -16.14 -5.24
CA ALA A 170 -3.18 -14.80 -4.70
C ALA A 170 -4.06 -13.76 -5.41
N PHE A 171 -4.11 -13.82 -6.75
CA PHE A 171 -4.98 -12.97 -7.56
C PHE A 171 -6.46 -13.20 -7.24
N ASN A 172 -6.92 -14.45 -7.14
CA ASN A 172 -8.33 -14.75 -6.87
C ASN A 172 -8.80 -14.31 -5.48
N VAL A 173 -7.90 -14.25 -4.49
CA VAL A 173 -8.19 -13.73 -3.15
C VAL A 173 -8.39 -12.21 -3.20
N VAL A 174 -7.46 -11.48 -3.81
CA VAL A 174 -7.47 -10.00 -3.81
C VAL A 174 -8.42 -9.42 -4.85
N LEU A 175 -8.52 -10.08 -6.01
CA LEU A 175 -9.34 -9.69 -7.15
C LEU A 175 -10.36 -10.80 -7.48
N PRO A 176 -11.40 -11.02 -6.65
CA PRO A 176 -12.40 -12.05 -6.93
C PRO A 176 -13.09 -11.83 -8.28
N PRO A 177 -13.30 -12.88 -9.10
CA PRO A 177 -13.90 -12.78 -10.44
C PRO A 177 -15.24 -12.02 -10.50
N ARG A 178 -16.07 -12.12 -9.44
CA ARG A 178 -17.36 -11.41 -9.35
C ARG A 178 -17.19 -9.88 -9.34
N LYS A 179 -16.11 -9.37 -8.74
CA LYS A 179 -15.82 -7.93 -8.68
C LYS A 179 -15.26 -7.40 -10.01
N ILE A 180 -14.51 -8.24 -10.73
CA ILE A 180 -13.92 -7.90 -12.03
C ILE A 180 -14.99 -7.81 -13.13
N ASN A 181 -15.92 -8.78 -13.18
CA ASN A 181 -16.95 -8.84 -14.23
C ASN A 181 -18.05 -7.78 -14.10
N SER A 182 -18.20 -7.18 -12.93
CA SER A 182 -19.24 -6.17 -12.66
C SER A 182 -18.80 -4.74 -13.03
N GLY A 183 -17.58 -4.55 -13.56
CA GLY A 183 -17.02 -3.21 -13.84
C GLY A 183 -16.81 -2.34 -12.60
N ALA A 184 -17.07 -2.88 -11.41
CA ALA A 184 -17.09 -2.17 -10.15
C ALA A 184 -15.74 -2.30 -9.47
N CYS A 185 -14.75 -1.56 -9.96
CA CYS A 185 -13.68 -1.08 -9.09
C CYS A 185 -14.33 -0.04 -8.16
N GLU A 186 -15.02 -0.51 -7.12
CA GLU A 186 -15.66 0.35 -6.14
C GLU A 186 -14.59 1.18 -5.43
N SER A 187 -14.58 2.48 -5.75
CA SER A 187 -14.19 3.52 -4.82
C SER A 187 -15.02 3.35 -3.55
N VAL A 188 -14.44 2.74 -2.51
CA VAL A 188 -15.12 2.58 -1.24
C VAL A 188 -15.18 3.93 -0.54
N SER A 189 -16.33 4.57 -0.66
CA SER A 189 -16.83 5.61 0.23
C SER A 189 -18.10 5.09 0.88
N LYS A 190 -17.97 4.59 2.13
CA LYS A 190 -19.02 4.47 3.17
C LYS A 190 -18.29 4.55 4.51
N GLU A 191 -18.32 5.72 5.14
CA GLU A 191 -19.27 6.17 6.18
C GLU A 191 -18.90 5.63 7.57
N ASP A 192 -18.40 6.57 8.38
CA ASP A 192 -18.04 6.43 9.78
C ASP A 192 -19.26 6.07 10.63
N GLY A 193 -19.26 4.85 11.16
CA GLY A 193 -20.11 4.42 12.25
C GLY A 193 -19.49 4.80 13.59
N ASN A 194 -19.97 5.92 14.13
CA ASN A 194 -19.77 6.46 15.46
C ASN A 194 -19.75 5.38 16.58
N HIS A 195 -18.63 5.25 17.30
CA HIS A 195 -18.63 4.67 18.64
C HIS A 195 -17.80 5.55 19.58
N ALA A 196 -18.48 6.50 20.21
CA ALA A 196 -17.99 7.18 21.39
C ALA A 196 -18.01 6.16 22.55
N GLU A 197 -16.85 5.72 22.99
CA GLU A 197 -16.71 5.06 24.28
C GLU A 197 -16.94 6.11 25.38
N GLN A 198 -18.05 5.96 26.10
CA GLN A 198 -18.27 6.66 27.36
C GLN A 198 -17.35 6.05 28.43
N CYS A 199 -16.35 6.82 28.85
CA CYS A 199 -15.75 6.69 30.17
C CYS A 199 -16.80 7.02 31.23
N THR A 200 -17.28 6.04 31.98
CA THR A 200 -17.97 6.27 33.24
C THR A 200 -16.98 6.07 34.39
N GLU A 201 -16.60 7.19 35.00
CA GLU A 201 -15.95 7.26 36.30
C GLU A 201 -16.85 6.63 37.38
N SER A 202 -16.35 5.60 38.06
CA SER A 202 -16.94 5.13 39.31
C SER A 202 -16.38 5.96 40.47
N LYS A 203 -17.19 6.90 40.97
CA LYS A 203 -16.99 7.56 42.26
C LYS A 203 -17.15 6.54 43.40
N GLN A 204 -16.13 6.43 44.26
CA GLN A 204 -16.26 5.84 45.58
C GLN A 204 -16.86 6.88 46.53
N GLU A 205 -18.08 6.63 47.02
CA GLU A 205 -18.64 7.36 48.16
C GLU A 205 -18.15 6.75 49.48
N ALA A 206 -17.68 7.63 50.35
CA ALA A 206 -17.26 7.34 51.70
C ALA A 206 -18.49 7.15 52.63
N SER A 207 -18.44 6.14 53.49
CA SER A 207 -19.36 5.97 54.61
C SER A 207 -19.07 7.00 55.71
N PRO A 208 -20.09 7.55 56.40
CA PRO A 208 -19.88 8.36 57.59
C PRO A 208 -19.84 7.47 58.84
N GLU A 209 -18.81 7.66 59.66
CA GLU A 209 -18.84 7.37 61.10
C GLU A 209 -19.52 8.54 61.83
N GLY A 210 -20.33 8.26 62.87
CA GLY A 210 -20.80 9.28 63.79
C GLY A 210 -21.99 8.92 64.68
N GLU A 211 -21.65 8.43 65.88
CA GLU A 211 -22.31 8.70 67.19
C GLU A 211 -23.71 8.13 67.50
N THR A 212 -23.70 7.20 68.48
CA THR A 212 -24.28 7.40 69.82
C THR A 212 -23.37 6.77 70.86
#